data_AF-A0A6P4A417-F1
#
_entry.id   AF-A0A6P4A417-F1
#
_cell.length_a   1.000
_cell.length_b   1.000
_cell.length_c   1.000
_cell.angle_alpha   90.00
_cell.angle_beta   90.00
_cell.angle_gamma   90.00
#
_symmetry.space_group_name_H-M   'P 1'
#
loop_
_entity.id
_entity.type
_entity.pdbx_description
1 polymer ?
#
loop_
_entity_poly.entity_id
_entity_poly.type
_entity_poly.pdbx_seq_one_letter_code
_entity_poly.pdbx_strand_id
1 'polypeptide(L)'
;MEIFKALTFTKDKPQLLIDGSTNTTVSLEVLKKKKMFLFISTLEITEEDILYLKPVHEGTKRDENYKIVWIPMVDNWTPELQKKFEILRSKMPWYTIQSISVSVGIKFIKEEWNFKGKPSLVVMNHQGKIENTNALHLVKLWGIKAFPFDKAAEEKISSETSWIRPVILNIDSHLSDLVS
;
A
#
# COMPACT_ATOMS: atom_id res chain seq x y z
N MET A 1 12.12 6.02 9.67
CA MET A 1 12.97 5.47 8.58
C MET A 1 13.70 4.19 8.97
N GLU A 2 14.14 4.03 10.21
CA GLU A 2 14.75 2.78 10.72
C GLU A 2 13.88 1.54 10.46
N ILE A 3 12.57 1.62 10.73
CA ILE A 3 11.62 0.53 10.49
C ILE A 3 11.51 0.20 9.00
N PHE A 4 11.35 1.21 8.14
CA PHE A 4 11.32 0.98 6.69
C PHE A 4 12.61 0.35 6.19
N LYS A 5 13.76 0.84 6.64
CA LYS A 5 15.05 0.19 6.34
C LYS A 5 15.09 -1.24 6.87
N ALA A 6 14.67 -1.51 8.10
CA ALA A 6 14.67 -2.85 8.68
C ALA A 6 13.78 -3.84 7.93
N LEU A 7 12.66 -3.37 7.35
CA LEU A 7 11.79 -4.18 6.49
C LEU A 7 12.49 -4.57 5.19
N THR A 8 13.36 -3.71 4.69
CA THR A 8 13.80 -3.78 3.31
C THR A 8 15.28 -4.22 3.22
N PHE A 9 16.09 -4.05 4.27
CA PHE A 9 17.55 -4.24 4.27
C PHE A 9 17.99 -5.70 4.13
N THR A 10 18.66 -6.01 3.03
CA THR A 10 19.55 -7.17 2.89
C THR A 10 20.96 -6.72 3.28
N LYS A 11 21.68 -7.52 4.08
CA LYS A 11 22.88 -7.10 4.83
C LYS A 11 24.01 -6.45 4.01
N ASP A 12 24.05 -6.63 2.69
CA ASP A 12 25.26 -6.37 1.88
C ASP A 12 25.05 -5.56 0.59
N LYS A 13 23.87 -4.98 0.31
CA LYS A 13 23.67 -4.12 -0.89
C LYS A 13 22.82 -2.87 -0.59
N PRO A 14 23.19 -1.70 -1.15
CA PRO A 14 22.34 -0.51 -1.07
C PRO A 14 21.02 -0.83 -1.77
N GLN A 15 19.94 -0.65 -1.04
CA GLN A 15 18.62 -0.94 -1.56
C GLN A 15 18.14 0.18 -2.46
N LEU A 16 17.65 -0.23 -3.63
CA LEU A 16 17.18 0.67 -4.64
C LEU A 16 15.68 0.48 -4.84
N LEU A 17 15.02 1.59 -5.18
CA LEU A 17 13.63 1.61 -5.62
C LEU A 17 13.60 1.73 -7.13
N ILE A 18 12.56 1.22 -7.75
CA ILE A 18 12.21 1.62 -9.12
C ILE A 18 11.21 2.75 -9.02
N ASP A 19 11.51 3.88 -9.64
CA ASP A 19 10.52 4.92 -9.90
C ASP A 19 9.65 4.49 -11.08
N GLY A 20 8.38 4.19 -10.84
CA GLY A 20 7.45 3.75 -11.88
C GLY A 20 7.10 4.83 -12.91
N SER A 21 7.30 6.12 -12.59
CA SER A 21 7.05 7.21 -13.53
C SER A 21 8.14 7.33 -14.61
N THR A 22 9.39 7.09 -14.23
CA THR A 22 10.55 7.19 -15.14
C THR A 22 11.12 5.83 -15.55
N ASN A 23 10.68 4.76 -14.88
CA ASN A 23 11.23 3.41 -14.96
C ASN A 23 12.75 3.36 -14.68
N THR A 24 13.22 4.23 -13.79
CA THR A 24 14.64 4.30 -13.39
C THR A 24 14.84 3.83 -11.96
N THR A 25 16.01 3.27 -11.71
CA THR A 25 16.43 2.88 -10.37
C THR A 25 16.91 4.11 -9.58
N VAL A 26 16.35 4.32 -8.39
CA VAL A 26 16.65 5.46 -7.51
C VAL A 26 17.01 5.00 -6.10
N SER A 27 17.73 5.84 -5.37
CA SER A 27 18.09 5.59 -3.97
C SER A 27 16.88 5.77 -3.04
N LEU A 28 16.89 5.07 -1.89
CA LEU A 28 15.93 5.27 -0.80
C LEU A 28 15.88 6.70 -0.26
N GLU A 29 16.85 7.55 -0.61
CA GLU A 29 16.87 8.96 -0.19
C GLU A 29 15.65 9.75 -0.63
N VAL A 30 15.00 9.36 -1.74
CA VAL A 30 13.76 9.98 -2.21
C VAL A 30 12.59 9.85 -1.22
N LEU A 31 12.68 8.91 -0.28
CA LEU A 31 11.69 8.68 0.79
C LEU A 31 12.06 9.40 2.10
N LYS A 32 13.23 10.06 2.18
CA LYS A 32 13.65 10.74 3.42
C LYS A 32 12.68 11.86 3.79
N LYS A 33 12.29 11.88 5.06
CA LYS A 33 11.36 12.88 5.64
C LYS A 33 9.95 12.87 4.99
N LYS A 34 9.56 11.79 4.32
CA LYS A 34 8.26 11.66 3.65
C LYS A 34 7.30 10.78 4.47
N LYS A 35 6.00 11.09 4.44
CA LYS A 35 4.92 10.17 4.82
C LYS A 35 4.71 9.19 3.66
N MET A 36 4.59 7.92 3.98
CA MET A 36 4.56 6.83 3.01
C MET A 36 3.24 6.07 3.08
N PHE A 37 2.68 5.79 1.92
CA PHE A 37 1.60 4.84 1.73
C PHE A 37 2.19 3.57 1.14
N LEU A 38 2.41 2.58 2.01
CA LEU A 38 3.02 1.31 1.65
C LEU A 38 1.91 0.39 1.14
N PHE A 39 1.84 0.24 -0.17
CA PHE A 39 0.94 -0.69 -0.82
C PHE A 39 1.58 -2.08 -0.77
N ILE A 40 0.98 -3.01 -0.05
CA ILE A 40 1.53 -4.34 0.21
C ILE A 40 0.60 -5.36 -0.38
N SER A 41 1.12 -6.28 -1.18
CA SER A 41 0.30 -7.31 -1.82
C SER A 41 1.15 -8.47 -2.27
N THR A 42 0.53 -9.62 -2.55
CA THR A 42 1.13 -10.62 -3.43
C THR A 42 1.11 -10.11 -4.89
N LEU A 43 1.43 -10.97 -5.85
CA LEU A 43 1.20 -10.67 -7.27
C LEU A 43 -0.27 -10.89 -7.70
N GLU A 44 -1.15 -11.31 -6.81
CA GLU A 44 -2.60 -11.39 -7.08
C GLU A 44 -3.28 -10.03 -6.85
N ILE A 45 -2.90 -9.07 -7.68
CA ILE A 45 -3.44 -7.70 -7.68
C ILE A 45 -4.37 -7.55 -8.88
N THR A 46 -5.56 -6.99 -8.66
CA THR A 46 -6.50 -6.68 -9.75
C THR A 46 -6.15 -5.33 -10.39
N GLU A 47 -6.59 -5.09 -11.62
CA GLU A 47 -6.48 -3.76 -12.22
C GLU A 47 -7.25 -2.72 -11.41
N GLU A 48 -8.37 -3.11 -10.81
CA GLU A 48 -9.19 -2.26 -9.95
C GLU A 48 -8.42 -1.76 -8.72
N ASP A 49 -7.67 -2.64 -8.04
CA ASP A 49 -6.80 -2.27 -6.91
C ASP A 49 -5.80 -1.17 -7.27
N ILE A 50 -5.23 -1.25 -8.49
CA ILE A 50 -4.30 -0.23 -9.02
C ILE A 50 -5.05 1.06 -9.35
N LEU A 51 -6.24 0.97 -9.96
CA LEU A 51 -7.04 2.13 -10.35
C LEU A 51 -7.46 2.96 -9.14
N TYR A 52 -7.80 2.35 -8.00
CA TYR A 52 -8.12 3.08 -6.77
C TYR A 52 -6.97 3.96 -6.25
N LEU A 53 -5.72 3.56 -6.49
CA LEU A 53 -4.54 4.30 -6.03
C LEU A 53 -4.08 5.39 -6.99
N LYS A 54 -4.49 5.37 -8.27
CA LYS A 54 -4.09 6.41 -9.25
C LYS A 54 -4.53 7.82 -8.83
N PRO A 55 -5.78 8.08 -8.41
CA PRO A 55 -6.19 9.40 -7.92
C PRO A 55 -5.39 9.84 -6.68
N VAL A 56 -5.00 8.90 -5.81
CA VAL A 56 -4.16 9.20 -4.65
C VAL A 56 -2.76 9.60 -5.09
N HIS A 57 -2.18 8.90 -6.06
CA HIS A 57 -0.89 9.24 -6.63
C HIS A 57 -0.90 10.64 -7.25
N GLU A 58 -1.87 10.94 -8.11
CA GLU A 58 -1.99 12.26 -8.75
C GLU A 58 -2.27 13.37 -7.74
N GLY A 59 -3.14 13.11 -6.75
CA GLY A 59 -3.45 14.05 -5.67
C GLY A 59 -2.24 14.38 -4.80
N THR A 60 -1.32 13.42 -4.62
CA THR A 60 -0.09 13.61 -3.84
C THR A 60 1.12 14.00 -4.67
N LYS A 61 1.04 13.98 -6.01
CA LYS A 61 2.16 14.29 -6.90
C LYS A 61 2.74 15.69 -6.69
N ARG A 62 1.90 16.67 -6.37
CA ARG A 62 2.30 18.06 -6.09
C ARG A 62 2.82 18.25 -4.65
N ASP A 63 2.45 17.35 -3.75
CA ASP A 63 2.91 17.38 -2.37
C ASP A 63 4.01 16.34 -2.19
N GLU A 64 5.25 16.79 -2.35
CA GLU A 64 6.41 15.92 -2.23
C GLU A 64 6.53 15.26 -0.85
N ASN A 65 5.76 15.68 0.16
CA ASN A 65 5.76 15.07 1.50
C ASN A 65 5.16 13.67 1.51
N TYR A 66 4.45 13.25 0.46
CA TYR A 66 3.78 11.95 0.39
C TYR A 66 4.36 11.09 -0.73
N LYS A 67 4.53 9.80 -0.45
CA LYS A 67 5.04 8.82 -1.42
C LYS A 67 4.26 7.51 -1.33
N ILE A 68 3.83 6.97 -2.46
CA ILE A 68 3.32 5.60 -2.54
C ILE A 68 4.49 4.67 -2.86
N VAL A 69 4.58 3.55 -2.15
CA VAL A 69 5.61 2.52 -2.38
C VAL A 69 4.94 1.16 -2.43
N TRP A 70 5.09 0.44 -3.54
CA TRP A 70 4.65 -0.95 -3.66
C TRP A 70 5.70 -1.91 -3.10
N ILE A 71 5.23 -2.83 -2.25
CA ILE A 71 5.99 -3.86 -1.56
C ILE A 71 5.44 -5.23 -2.01
N PRO A 72 6.07 -5.88 -3.01
CA PRO A 72 5.63 -7.18 -3.51
C PRO A 72 6.01 -8.29 -2.52
N MET A 73 5.01 -8.95 -1.93
CA MET A 73 5.14 -10.07 -1.01
C MET A 73 5.18 -11.39 -1.80
N VAL A 74 6.38 -11.80 -2.20
CA VAL A 74 6.63 -13.05 -2.94
C VAL A 74 7.65 -13.87 -2.16
N ASP A 75 7.26 -15.08 -1.74
CA ASP A 75 8.12 -15.96 -0.94
C ASP A 75 9.21 -16.63 -1.81
N ASN A 76 8.85 -17.16 -2.98
CA ASN A 76 9.77 -17.85 -3.90
C ASN A 76 9.61 -17.28 -5.32
N TRP A 77 10.65 -16.63 -5.83
CA TRP A 77 10.65 -16.06 -7.18
C TRP A 77 10.88 -17.14 -8.25
N THR A 78 10.04 -17.13 -9.28
CA THR A 78 10.24 -17.90 -10.52
C THR A 78 10.27 -16.94 -11.72
N PRO A 79 10.78 -17.36 -12.89
CA PRO A 79 10.74 -16.53 -14.10
C PRO A 79 9.33 -16.05 -14.48
N GLU A 80 8.30 -16.87 -14.26
CA GLU A 80 6.91 -16.54 -14.53
C GLU A 80 6.40 -15.46 -13.57
N LEU A 81 6.73 -15.58 -12.28
CA LEU A 81 6.38 -14.57 -11.28
C LEU A 81 7.14 -13.27 -11.52
N GLN A 82 8.40 -13.33 -11.96
CA GLN A 82 9.15 -12.15 -12.36
C GLN A 82 8.44 -11.44 -13.53
N LYS A 83 8.02 -12.17 -14.57
CA LYS A 83 7.28 -11.58 -15.69
C LYS A 83 5.95 -10.95 -15.24
N LYS A 84 5.20 -11.61 -14.34
CA LYS A 84 3.96 -11.08 -13.76
C LYS A 84 4.23 -9.79 -12.97
N PHE A 85 5.30 -9.76 -12.17
CA PHE A 85 5.75 -8.59 -11.44
C PHE A 85 6.06 -7.41 -12.37
N GLU A 86 6.82 -7.64 -13.45
CA GLU A 86 7.13 -6.58 -14.43
C GLU A 86 5.86 -6.01 -15.10
N ILE A 87 4.90 -6.88 -15.45
CA ILE A 87 3.60 -6.47 -16.04
C ILE A 87 2.78 -5.64 -15.05
N LEU A 88 2.73 -6.04 -13.78
CA LEU A 88 2.00 -5.28 -12.75
C LEU A 88 2.68 -3.94 -12.49
N ARG A 89 4.01 -3.94 -12.35
CA ARG A 89 4.80 -2.73 -12.08
C ARG A 89 4.63 -1.68 -13.17
N SER A 90 4.58 -2.08 -14.44
CA SER A 90 4.45 -1.14 -15.56
C SER A 90 3.14 -0.35 -15.55
N LYS A 91 2.12 -0.81 -14.79
CA LYS A 91 0.84 -0.12 -14.59
C LYS A 91 0.85 0.84 -13.40
N MET A 92 1.94 0.88 -12.62
CA MET A 92 2.05 1.60 -11.36
C MET A 92 3.04 2.78 -11.50
N PRO A 93 2.58 4.04 -11.50
CA PRO A 93 3.46 5.21 -11.66
C PRO A 93 4.25 5.59 -10.40
N TRP A 94 4.16 4.80 -9.33
CA TRP A 94 4.80 5.04 -8.04
C TRP A 94 6.04 4.17 -7.79
N TYR A 95 6.66 4.33 -6.63
CA TYR A 95 7.89 3.60 -6.29
C TYR A 95 7.61 2.12 -6.04
N THR A 96 8.53 1.25 -6.42
CA THR A 96 8.45 -0.20 -6.18
C THR A 96 9.73 -0.71 -5.55
N ILE A 97 9.60 -1.56 -4.53
CA ILE A 97 10.73 -2.29 -3.94
C ILE A 97 11.08 -3.48 -4.82
N GLN A 98 12.36 -3.60 -5.19
CA GLN A 98 12.84 -4.72 -6.03
C GLN A 98 13.03 -6.03 -5.25
N SER A 99 13.33 -5.96 -3.96
CA SER A 99 13.56 -7.13 -3.12
C SER A 99 13.34 -6.76 -1.65
N ILE A 100 12.64 -7.62 -0.92
CA ILE A 100 12.45 -7.51 0.53
C ILE A 100 13.39 -8.50 1.18
N SER A 101 14.00 -8.12 2.30
CA SER A 101 14.81 -9.04 3.10
C SER A 101 13.92 -10.17 3.63
N VAL A 102 14.21 -11.39 3.17
CA VAL A 102 13.32 -12.56 3.25
C VAL A 102 12.99 -12.99 4.69
N SER A 103 13.77 -12.59 5.70
CA SER A 103 13.62 -13.12 7.06
C SER A 103 12.88 -12.20 8.03
N VAL A 104 13.33 -10.96 8.24
CA VAL A 104 12.75 -10.10 9.30
C VAL A 104 11.59 -9.25 8.78
N GLY A 105 11.76 -8.63 7.61
CA GLY A 105 10.75 -7.72 7.06
C GLY A 105 9.45 -8.42 6.71
N ILE A 106 9.55 -9.58 6.05
CA ILE A 106 8.38 -10.40 5.69
C ILE A 106 7.64 -10.87 6.94
N LYS A 107 8.37 -11.37 7.96
CA LYS A 107 7.77 -11.83 9.21
C LYS A 107 7.01 -10.71 9.92
N PHE A 108 7.62 -9.53 10.03
CA PHE A 108 6.99 -8.36 10.62
C PHE A 108 5.71 -7.94 9.87
N ILE A 109 5.75 -7.91 8.54
CA ILE A 109 4.56 -7.58 7.73
C ILE A 109 3.44 -8.62 7.93
N LYS A 110 3.77 -9.91 7.98
CA LYS A 110 2.79 -10.99 8.18
C LYS A 110 2.20 -10.96 9.61
N GLU A 111 3.04 -10.81 10.64
CA GLU A 111 2.65 -10.92 12.04
C GLU A 111 2.14 -9.60 12.63
N GLU A 112 2.92 -8.53 12.55
CA GLU A 112 2.60 -7.25 13.20
C GLU A 112 1.58 -6.43 12.40
N TRP A 113 1.65 -6.48 11.06
CA TRP A 113 0.66 -5.82 10.20
C TRP A 113 -0.47 -6.74 9.78
N ASN A 114 -0.48 -7.99 10.26
CA ASN A 114 -1.52 -8.99 10.02
C ASN A 114 -1.81 -9.18 8.53
N PHE A 115 -0.78 -9.17 7.69
CA PHE A 115 -0.92 -9.35 6.25
C PHE A 115 -1.26 -10.81 5.91
N LYS A 116 -2.45 -11.03 5.35
CA LYS A 116 -2.99 -12.36 4.99
C LYS A 116 -3.07 -12.61 3.48
N GLY A 117 -2.23 -11.93 2.69
CA GLY A 117 -2.16 -12.10 1.23
C GLY A 117 -3.05 -11.17 0.41
N LYS A 118 -4.10 -10.58 1.01
CA LYS A 118 -4.93 -9.55 0.35
C LYS A 118 -4.18 -8.21 0.28
N PRO A 119 -4.30 -7.44 -0.80
CA PRO A 119 -3.72 -6.10 -0.88
C PRO A 119 -4.10 -5.23 0.32
N SER A 120 -3.14 -4.51 0.88
CA SER A 120 -3.32 -3.57 1.99
C SER A 120 -2.55 -2.29 1.76
N LEU A 121 -2.95 -1.22 2.45
CA LEU A 121 -2.28 0.07 2.38
C LEU A 121 -1.89 0.51 3.80
N VAL A 122 -0.62 0.39 4.15
CA VAL A 122 -0.11 0.82 5.45
C VAL A 122 0.31 2.30 5.36
N VAL A 123 -0.11 3.10 6.33
CA VAL A 123 0.27 4.51 6.46
C VAL A 123 1.40 4.63 7.47
N MET A 124 2.55 5.10 7.02
CA MET A 124 3.75 5.30 7.84
C MET A 124 4.21 6.75 7.75
N ASN A 125 4.44 7.43 8.87
CA ASN A 125 4.96 8.79 8.85
C ASN A 125 6.48 8.85 8.66
N HIS A 126 7.02 10.07 8.57
CA HIS A 126 8.43 10.29 8.28
C HIS A 126 9.40 9.80 9.37
N GLN A 127 8.95 9.73 10.63
CA GLN A 127 9.70 9.11 11.72
C GLN A 127 9.72 7.58 11.59
N GLY A 128 8.80 6.99 10.82
CA GLY A 128 8.63 5.55 10.66
C GLY A 128 7.55 4.95 11.56
N LYS A 129 6.76 5.78 12.26
CA LYS A 129 5.62 5.32 13.06
C LYS A 129 4.48 4.93 12.12
N ILE A 130 3.83 3.80 12.43
CA ILE A 130 2.63 3.35 11.74
C ILE A 130 1.42 4.13 12.28
N GLU A 131 0.71 4.80 11.39
CA GLU A 131 -0.46 5.62 11.68
C GLU A 131 -1.75 4.97 11.21
N ASN A 132 -1.67 3.97 10.32
CA ASN A 132 -2.74 3.03 9.99
C ASN A 132 -2.14 1.74 9.42
N THR A 133 -2.56 0.57 9.92
CA THR A 133 -2.05 -0.74 9.45
C THR A 133 -2.78 -1.25 8.21
N ASN A 134 -3.97 -0.72 7.89
CA ASN A 134 -4.62 -0.97 6.62
C ASN A 134 -5.66 0.12 6.34
N ALA A 135 -5.36 0.99 5.39
CA ALA A 135 -6.20 2.10 4.96
C ALA A 135 -6.78 1.89 3.56
N LEU A 136 -6.60 0.71 2.95
CA LEU A 136 -7.03 0.47 1.56
C LEU A 136 -8.55 0.59 1.42
N HIS A 137 -9.32 0.19 2.45
CA HIS A 137 -10.78 0.37 2.47
C HIS A 137 -11.19 1.84 2.42
N LEU A 138 -10.42 2.73 3.06
CA LEU A 138 -10.69 4.17 3.01
C LEU A 138 -10.53 4.70 1.59
N VAL A 139 -9.48 4.27 0.89
CA VAL A 139 -9.26 4.65 -0.50
C VAL A 139 -10.38 4.13 -1.40
N LYS A 140 -10.78 2.86 -1.22
CA LYS A 140 -11.83 2.24 -2.04
C LYS A 140 -13.20 2.89 -1.86
N LEU A 141 -13.59 3.17 -0.62
CA LEU A 141 -14.92 3.69 -0.30
C LEU A 141 -15.03 5.21 -0.47
N TRP A 142 -13.96 5.95 -0.14
CA TRP A 142 -14.01 7.40 0.00
C TRP A 142 -13.04 8.14 -0.94
N GLY A 143 -12.15 7.41 -1.61
CA GLY A 143 -11.13 8.00 -2.48
C GLY A 143 -10.30 9.04 -1.74
N ILE A 144 -9.95 10.13 -2.42
CA ILE A 144 -9.14 11.22 -1.86
C ILE A 144 -9.80 11.95 -0.68
N LYS A 145 -11.12 11.82 -0.49
CA LYS A 145 -11.83 12.46 0.63
C LYS A 145 -11.37 11.92 1.99
N ALA A 146 -10.81 10.71 2.03
CA ALA A 146 -10.27 10.12 3.24
C ALA A 146 -8.79 10.46 3.50
N PHE A 147 -8.16 11.28 2.66
CA PHE A 147 -6.78 11.72 2.87
C PHE A 147 -6.64 12.45 4.23
N PRO A 148 -5.56 12.23 5.00
CA PRO A 148 -4.33 11.49 4.69
C PRO A 148 -4.34 10.00 5.10
N PHE A 149 -5.52 9.39 5.26
CA PHE A 149 -5.74 7.95 5.49
C PHE A 149 -5.19 7.38 6.82
N ASP A 150 -4.73 8.23 7.73
CA ASP A 150 -4.38 7.81 9.09
C ASP A 150 -5.63 7.51 9.93
N LYS A 151 -5.41 6.96 11.13
CA LYS A 151 -6.50 6.61 12.05
C LYS A 151 -7.39 7.81 12.43
N ALA A 152 -6.83 9.02 12.53
CA ALA A 152 -7.63 10.21 12.82
C ALA A 152 -8.58 10.54 11.67
N ALA A 153 -8.13 10.43 10.42
CA ALA A 153 -9.01 10.57 9.25
C ALA A 153 -10.08 9.47 9.20
N GLU A 154 -9.72 8.22 9.53
CA GLU A 154 -10.66 7.10 9.61
C GLU A 154 -11.76 7.33 10.66
N GLU A 155 -11.37 7.75 11.87
CA GLU A 155 -12.29 8.04 12.97
C GLU A 155 -13.24 9.19 12.62
N LYS A 156 -12.72 10.25 11.98
CA LYS A 156 -13.54 11.37 11.51
C LYS A 156 -14.62 10.89 10.53
N ILE A 157 -14.25 10.14 9.49
CA ILE A 157 -15.21 9.60 8.53
C ILE A 157 -16.21 8.68 9.21
N SER A 158 -15.74 7.80 10.10
CA SER A 158 -16.61 6.90 10.85
C SER A 158 -17.63 7.66 11.70
N SER A 159 -17.24 8.79 12.30
CA SER A 159 -18.16 9.64 13.07
C SER A 159 -19.21 10.30 12.18
N GLU A 160 -18.80 10.84 11.04
CA GLU A 160 -19.67 11.54 10.07
C GLU A 160 -20.63 10.59 9.32
N THR A 161 -20.27 9.31 9.22
CA THR A 161 -21.02 8.29 8.47
C THR A 161 -21.66 7.23 9.37
N SER A 162 -21.55 7.40 10.69
CA SER A 162 -22.13 6.47 11.68
C SER A 162 -23.63 6.24 11.46
N TRP A 163 -24.35 7.29 11.05
CA TRP A 163 -25.79 7.26 10.81
C TRP A 163 -26.24 6.48 9.56
N ILE A 164 -25.36 6.32 8.56
CA ILE A 164 -25.67 5.54 7.33
C ILE A 164 -25.30 4.06 7.44
N ARG A 165 -24.52 3.67 8.46
CA ARG A 165 -24.06 2.28 8.63
C ARG A 165 -25.19 1.24 8.65
N PRO A 166 -26.34 1.44 9.34
CA PRO A 166 -27.43 0.49 9.31
C PRO A 166 -28.03 0.28 7.91
N VAL A 167 -28.02 1.33 7.08
CA VAL A 167 -28.55 1.29 5.72
C VAL A 167 -27.63 0.48 4.79
N ILE A 168 -26.31 0.67 4.90
CA ILE A 168 -25.33 -0.04 4.08
C ILE A 168 -25.30 -1.54 4.43
N LEU A 169 -25.33 -1.89 5.73
CA LEU A 169 -25.35 -3.29 6.16
C LEU A 169 -26.62 -4.03 5.70
N ASN A 170 -27.78 -3.34 5.69
CA ASN A 170 -29.02 -3.91 5.17
C ASN A 170 -28.98 -4.16 3.65
N ILE A 171 -28.27 -3.31 2.89
CA ILE A 171 -28.09 -3.51 1.45
C ILE A 171 -27.18 -4.71 1.19
N ASP A 172 -26.08 -4.85 1.94
CA ASP A 172 -25.13 -5.97 1.79
C ASP A 172 -25.80 -7.32 2.12
N SER A 173 -26.65 -7.37 3.16
CA SER A 173 -27.45 -8.57 3.46
C SER A 173 -28.48 -8.92 2.38
N HIS A 174 -29.03 -7.92 1.68
CA HIS A 174 -29.96 -8.17 0.57
C HIS A 174 -29.24 -8.59 -0.73
N LEU A 175 -27.96 -8.25 -0.89
CA LEU A 175 -27.15 -8.72 -2.02
C LEU A 175 -26.69 -10.18 -1.83
N SER A 176 -26.43 -10.63 -0.60
CA SER A 176 -26.13 -12.06 -0.33
C SER A 176 -27.30 -12.99 -0.64
N ASP A 177 -28.54 -12.50 -0.52
CA ASP A 177 -29.76 -13.25 -0.83
C ASP A 177 -30.03 -13.36 -2.34
N LEU A 178 -29.40 -12.53 -3.17
CA LEU A 178 -29.58 -12.50 -4.62
C LEU A 178 -28.57 -13.37 -5.40
N VAL A 179 -27.59 -13.96 -4.70
CA VAL A 179 -26.53 -14.80 -5.30
C VAL A 179 -26.49 -16.21 -4.67
N SER A 180 -27.57 -16.63 -3.99
CA SER A 180 -27.76 -18.01 -3.49
C SER A 180 -28.72 -18.81 -4.37
#